data_AF-A0A968X6A8-F1
#
_entry.id   AF-A0A968X6A8-F1
#
_cell.length_a   1.000
_cell.length_b   1.000
_cell.length_c   1.000
_cell.angle_alpha   90.00
_cell.angle_beta   90.00
_cell.angle_gamma   90.00
#
_symmetry.space_group_name_H-M   'P 1'
#
loop_
_entity.id
_entity.type
_entity.pdbx_description
1 polymer ?
#
loop_
_entity_poly.entity_id
_entity_poly.type
_entity_poly.pdbx_seq_one_letter_code
_entity_poly.pdbx_strand_id
1 'polypeptide(L)' 'MTDSTVASGFTTQVCGVCGVKIQKLIGADRVIFATGAHGTREVLYQRVCQHVKDRPGCINRMGT' A
#
# COMPACT_ATOMS: atom_id res chain seq x y z
N MET A 1 9.75 23.31 -9.19
CA MET A 1 8.81 22.19 -9.38
C MET A 1 9.53 20.97 -8.81
N THR A 2 9.24 20.44 -7.63
CA THR A 2 7.94 20.07 -7.06
C THR A 2 7.93 20.28 -5.56
N ASP A 3 6.97 21.09 -5.14
CA ASP A 3 6.36 21.08 -3.82
C ASP A 3 5.99 19.64 -3.43
N SER A 4 6.69 19.11 -2.43
CA SER A 4 6.22 17.96 -1.67
C SER A 4 5.92 18.48 -0.29
N THR A 5 4.74 19.07 -0.17
CA THR A 5 4.04 19.33 1.07
C THR A 5 4.08 18.08 1.95
N VAL A 6 5.11 17.98 2.80
CA VAL A 6 5.13 17.14 4.00
C VAL A 6 4.28 17.82 5.06
N ALA A 7 2.99 18.07 4.77
CA ALA A 7 2.03 18.59 5.76
C ALA A 7 1.35 17.47 6.56
N SER A 8 1.77 16.22 6.37
CA SER A 8 1.23 15.08 7.10
C SER A 8 2.36 14.08 7.32
N GLY A 9 2.55 13.61 8.56
CA GLY A 9 3.66 12.74 8.97
C GLY A 9 3.62 11.31 8.39
N PHE A 10 3.30 11.16 7.11
CA PHE A 10 3.31 9.88 6.40
C PHE A 10 3.74 10.04 4.93
N THR A 11 4.36 9.00 4.37
CA THR A 11 4.62 8.91 2.93
C THR A 11 3.60 7.99 2.27
N THR A 12 3.31 8.18 0.98
CA THR A 12 2.34 7.35 0.26
C THR A 12 2.99 6.61 -0.91
N GLN A 13 2.69 5.32 -1.03
CA GLN A 13 3.11 4.45 -2.14
C GLN A 13 1.87 3.87 -2.84
N VAL A 14 1.93 3.69 -4.15
CA VAL A 14 0.88 3.03 -4.94
C VAL A 14 1.51 1.89 -5.73
N CYS A 15 0.91 0.70 -5.66
CA CYS A 15 1.36 -0.42 -6.46
C CYS A 15 0.84 -0.30 -7.90
N GLY A 16 1.73 -0.17 -8.87
CA GLY A 16 1.35 -0.11 -10.30
C GLY A 16 0.72 -1.39 -10.85
N VAL A 17 0.84 -2.52 -10.14
CA VAL A 17 0.28 -3.81 -10.57
C VAL A 17 -1.14 -4.04 -10.07
N CYS A 18 -1.45 -3.65 -8.82
CA CYS A 18 -2.76 -3.90 -8.21
C CYS A 18 -3.53 -2.65 -7.79
N GLY A 19 -2.97 -1.45 -7.98
CA GLY A 19 -3.63 -0.17 -7.70
C GLY A 19 -3.79 0.17 -6.22
N VAL A 20 -3.44 -0.74 -5.31
CA VAL A 20 -3.53 -0.50 -3.86
C VAL A 20 -2.58 0.61 -3.43
N LYS A 21 -3.09 1.51 -2.59
CA LYS A 21 -2.34 2.63 -2.00
C LYS A 21 -1.98 2.33 -0.54
N ILE A 22 -0.74 2.62 -0.15
CA ILE A 22 -0.22 2.41 1.20
C ILE A 22 0.25 3.75 1.75
N GLN A 23 -0.29 4.15 2.90
CA GLN A 23 0.21 5.27 3.69
C GLN A 23 1.15 4.73 4.77
N LYS A 24 2.43 5.10 4.67
CA LYS A 24 3.50 4.80 5.62
C LYS A 24 3.43 5.76 6.80
N LEU A 25 2.78 5.34 7.87
CA LEU A 25 2.67 6.12 9.10
C LEU A 25 3.70 5.63 10.12
N ILE A 26 4.08 6.50 11.07
CA ILE A 26 4.84 6.07 12.24
C ILE A 26 3.95 5.11 13.05
N GLY A 27 4.44 3.90 13.32
CA GLY A 27 3.72 2.85 14.04
C GLY A 27 3.14 1.77 13.12
N ALA A 28 2.18 2.10 12.27
CA ALA A 28 1.53 1.11 11.40
C ALA A 28 1.09 1.68 10.05
N ASP A 29 1.35 0.93 8.98
CA ASP A 29 0.88 1.26 7.64
C ASP A 29 -0.65 1.20 7.53
N ARG A 30 -1.24 2.18 6.86
CA ARG A 30 -2.65 2.15 6.46
C ARG A 30 -2.76 1.78 4.99
N VAL A 31 -3.50 0.72 4.69
CA VAL A 31 -3.77 0.26 3.32
C VAL A 31 -5.13 0.77 2.85
N ILE A 32 -5.15 1.39 1.68
CA ILE A 32 -6.33 1.94 1.02
C ILE A 32 -6.60 1.09 -0.23
N PHE A 33 -7.73 0.39 -0.22
CA PHE A 33 -8.24 -0.38 -1.35
C PHE A 33 -9.12 0.51 -2.24
N ALA A 34 -9.35 0.09 -3.48
CA ALA A 34 -10.25 0.80 -4.40
C ALA A 34 -11.71 0.81 -3.91
N THR A 35 -12.12 -0.22 -3.19
CA THR A 35 -13.46 -0.36 -2.61
C THR A 35 -13.38 -0.94 -1.20
N GLY A 36 -14.37 -0.61 -0.37
CA GLY A 36 -14.51 -1.13 0.99
C GLY A 36 -13.64 -0.44 2.04
N ALA A 37 -13.57 -1.05 3.22
CA ALA A 37 -12.83 -0.51 4.35
C ALA A 37 -11.32 -0.53 4.13
N HIS A 38 -10.64 0.47 4.68
CA HIS A 38 -9.18 0.49 4.75
C HIS A 38 -8.70 -0.64 5.66
N GLY A 39 -7.48 -1.13 5.44
CA GLY A 39 -6.95 -2.26 6.18
C GLY A 39 -5.47 -2.13 6.51
N THR A 40 -4.88 -3.26 6.90
CA THR A 40 -3.46 -3.41 7.22
C THR A 40 -2.73 -4.15 6.09
N ARG A 41 -1.40 -4.31 6.21
CA ARG A 41 -0.62 -5.13 5.27
C ARG A 41 -1.01 -6.60 5.29
N GLU A 42 -1.45 -7.11 6.44
CA GLU A 42 -1.93 -8.48 6.58
C GLU A 42 -3.21 -8.68 5.76
N VAL A 43 -4.16 -7.75 5.88
CA VAL A 43 -5.42 -7.78 5.10
C VAL A 43 -5.13 -7.64 3.61
N LEU A 44 -4.19 -6.77 3.24
CA LEU A 44 -3.72 -6.62 1.86
C LEU A 44 -3.17 -7.93 1.30
N TYR A 45 -2.34 -8.62 2.10
CA TYR A 45 -1.76 -9.89 1.68
C TYR A 45 -2.84 -10.92 1.40
N GLN A 46 -3.76 -11.11 2.35
CA GLN A 46 -4.84 -12.10 2.25
C GLN A 46 -5.79 -11.84 1.07
N ARG A 47 -6.16 -10.58 0.80
CA ARG A 47 -7.17 -10.25 -0.23
C ARG A 47 -6.60 -10.11 -1.64
N VAL A 48 -5.36 -9.63 -1.75
CA VAL A 48 -4.80 -9.20 -3.04
C VAL A 48 -3.48 -9.89 -3.32
N CYS A 49 -2.48 -9.71 -2.45
CA CYS A 49 -1.11 -10.12 -2.79
C CYS A 49 -0.97 -11.64 -2.95
N GLN A 50 -1.73 -12.45 -2.23
CA GLN A 50 -1.73 -13.90 -2.46
C GLN A 50 -1.99 -14.30 -3.91
N HIS A 51 -2.74 -13.48 -4.66
CA HIS A 51 -3.11 -13.71 -6.06
C HIS A 51 -2.26 -12.95 -7.08
N VAL A 52 -1.45 -11.95 -6.65
CA VAL A 52 -0.68 -11.08 -7.57
C VAL A 52 0.81 -10.97 -7.25
N LYS A 53 1.31 -11.66 -6.21
CA LYS A 53 2.71 -11.62 -5.76
C LYS A 53 3.73 -12.00 -6.84
N ASP A 54 3.34 -12.91 -7.75
CA ASP A 54 4.22 -13.42 -8.80
C ASP A 54 4.24 -12.54 -10.05
N ARG A 55 3.42 -11.47 -10.09
CA ARG A 55 3.40 -10.52 -11.19
C ARG A 55 4.63 -9.60 -11.11
N PRO A 56 5.41 -9.48 -12.20
CA PRO A 56 6.55 -8.56 -12.25
C PRO A 56 6.15 -7.13 -11.86
N GLY A 57 6.93 -6.50 -10.99
CA GLY A 57 6.70 -5.12 -10.55
C GLY A 57 5.71 -4.96 -9.38
N CYS A 58 5.13 -6.03 -8.82
CA CYS A 58 4.32 -5.91 -7.62
C CYS A 58 5.20 -5.55 -6.41
N ILE A 59 4.97 -4.36 -5.84
CA ILE A 59 5.70 -3.87 -4.66
C ILE A 59 5.16 -4.43 -3.34
N ASN A 60 3.96 -5.02 -3.38
CA ASN A 60 3.28 -5.51 -2.19
C ASN A 60 3.60 -7.00 -1.98
N ARG A 61 4.75 -7.28 -1.35
CA ARG A 61 5.16 -8.63 -0.93
C ARG A 61 4.73 -8.91 0.51
N MET A 62 4.70 -10.19 0.89
CA MET A 62 4.42 -10.60 2.27
C MET A 62 5.35 -9.83 3.21
N GLY A 63 4.79 -9.29 4.30
CA GLY A 63 5.53 -8.44 5.24
C GLY A 63 6.80 -9.11 5.73
N THR A 64 7.89 -8.38 5.69
CA THR A 64 9.04 -8.53 6.59
C THR A 64 8.93 -7.46 7.65
#